data_AF-R6DA17-F1
#
_entry.id   AF-R6DA17-F1
#
_cell.length_a   1.000
_cell.length_b   1.000
_cell.length_c   1.000
_cell.angle_alpha   90.00
_cell.angle_beta   90.00
_cell.angle_gamma   90.00
#
_symmetry.space_group_name_H-M   'P 1'
#
loop_
_entity.id
_entity.type
_entity.pdbx_description
1 polymer ?
#
loop_
_entity_poly.entity_id
_entity_poly.type
_entity_poly.pdbx_seq_one_letter_code
_entity_poly.pdbx_strand_id
1 'polypeptide(L)'
;MQHLKEDIQKKEFHNTYLLYGEEEYLVHFYRDKLKETILDGADEMNYSYFQGGSIDLLEVKEIAQTLPFFQEHRLIVMEDSKLCKNANDFADVIESVPDSTIFVFVEKEVNKRTKLYKYIQKNGIAVELNAMSDQETLH
;
A
#
# COMPACT_ATOMS: atom_id res chain seq x y z
N MET A 1 -7.00 -7.81 -8.90
CA MET A 1 -5.68 -8.47 -9.02
C MET A 1 -4.96 -8.15 -10.34
N GLN A 2 -5.64 -8.07 -11.48
CA GLN A 2 -5.02 -7.77 -12.78
C GLN A 2 -4.19 -6.47 -12.78
N HIS A 3 -4.77 -5.35 -12.35
CA HIS A 3 -4.07 -4.05 -12.32
C HIS A 3 -2.80 -4.05 -11.44
N LEU A 4 -2.83 -4.72 -10.28
CA LEU A 4 -1.63 -4.89 -9.46
C LEU A 4 -0.49 -5.60 -10.22
N LYS A 5 -0.82 -6.65 -10.98
CA LYS A 5 0.15 -7.38 -11.80
C LYS A 5 0.65 -6.50 -12.96
N GLU A 6 -0.24 -5.73 -13.58
CA GLU A 6 0.11 -4.79 -14.66
C GLU A 6 1.07 -3.69 -14.17
N ASP A 7 0.79 -3.06 -13.02
CA ASP A 7 1.65 -2.05 -12.41
C ASP A 7 3.06 -2.60 -12.15
N ILE A 8 3.16 -3.80 -11.56
CA ILE A 8 4.43 -4.51 -11.32
C ILE A 8 5.17 -4.81 -12.63
N GLN A 9 4.46 -5.25 -13.67
CA GLN A 9 5.06 -5.62 -14.95
C GLN A 9 5.56 -4.40 -15.73
N LYS A 10 4.81 -3.28 -15.69
CA LYS A 10 5.13 -2.06 -16.41
C LYS A 10 6.04 -1.11 -15.63
N LYS A 11 6.19 -1.34 -14.32
CA LYS A 11 6.82 -0.40 -13.38
C LYS A 11 6.15 0.98 -13.39
N GLU A 12 4.83 0.99 -13.55
CA GLU A 12 3.98 2.19 -13.49
C GLU A 12 3.13 2.07 -12.23
N PHE A 13 3.42 2.90 -11.22
CA PHE A 13 2.84 2.73 -9.90
C PHE A 13 1.82 3.80 -9.55
N HIS A 14 0.78 3.36 -8.85
CA HIS A 14 -0.13 4.24 -8.12
C HIS A 14 0.49 4.64 -6.78
N ASN A 15 0.07 5.79 -6.27
CA ASN A 15 0.53 6.30 -4.97
C ASN A 15 0.02 5.51 -3.77
N THR A 16 -0.98 4.64 -3.96
CA THR A 16 -1.53 3.87 -2.84
C THR A 16 -2.06 2.51 -3.26
N TYR A 17 -1.66 1.50 -2.49
CA TYR A 17 -2.12 0.11 -2.61
C TYR A 17 -2.72 -0.35 -1.28
N LEU A 18 -3.76 -1.17 -1.35
CA LEU A 18 -4.33 -1.91 -0.24
C LEU A 18 -4.37 -3.39 -0.61
N LEU A 19 -3.54 -4.19 0.05
CA LEU A 19 -3.52 -5.64 -0.05
C LEU A 19 -4.20 -6.19 1.20
N TYR A 20 -5.31 -6.90 1.02
CA TYR A 20 -6.06 -7.41 2.17
C TYR A 20 -6.69 -8.76 1.91
N GLY A 21 -6.96 -9.53 2.96
CA GLY A 21 -7.65 -10.82 2.84
C GLY A 21 -7.18 -11.87 3.84
N GLU A 22 -7.75 -13.06 3.73
CA GLU A 22 -7.51 -14.17 4.65
C GLU A 22 -6.26 -14.99 4.29
N GLU A 23 -5.79 -14.95 3.04
CA GLU A 23 -4.60 -15.66 2.59
C GLU A 23 -3.32 -14.85 2.84
N GLU A 24 -2.84 -14.89 4.08
CA GLU A 24 -1.67 -14.11 4.54
C GLU A 24 -0.42 -14.32 3.67
N TYR A 25 -0.16 -15.56 3.25
CA TYR A 25 0.96 -15.87 2.35
C TYR A 25 0.86 -15.09 1.03
N LEU A 26 -0.33 -15.04 0.42
CA LEU A 26 -0.55 -14.37 -0.86
C LEU A 26 -0.45 -12.85 -0.69
N VAL A 27 -0.99 -12.32 0.41
CA VAL A 27 -0.87 -10.90 0.77
C VAL A 27 0.59 -10.49 0.90
N HIS A 28 1.38 -11.25 1.68
CA HIS A 28 2.81 -10.98 1.86
C HIS A 28 3.61 -11.15 0.57
N PHE A 29 3.29 -12.16 -0.24
CA PHE A 29 3.93 -12.35 -1.53
C PHE A 29 3.79 -11.12 -2.44
N TYR A 30 2.59 -10.55 -2.56
CA TYR A 30 2.41 -9.35 -3.38
C TYR A 30 2.96 -8.07 -2.73
N ARG A 31 2.94 -7.96 -1.40
CA ARG A 31 3.62 -6.87 -0.67
C ARG A 31 5.11 -6.86 -1.01
N ASP A 32 5.76 -8.02 -0.91
CA ASP A 32 7.19 -8.15 -1.12
C ASP A 32 7.55 -7.92 -2.59
N LYS A 33 6.73 -8.42 -3.51
CA LYS A 33 6.91 -8.17 -4.94
C LYS A 33 6.76 -6.68 -5.31
N LEU A 34 5.78 -5.98 -4.74
CA LEU A 34 5.66 -4.53 -4.90
C LEU A 34 6.89 -3.82 -4.35
N LYS A 35 7.30 -4.17 -3.13
CA LYS A 35 8.48 -3.58 -2.48
C LYS A 35 9.73 -3.73 -3.35
N GLU A 36 10.02 -4.95 -3.79
CA GLU A 36 11.18 -5.23 -4.64
C GLU A 36 11.14 -4.45 -5.94
N THR A 37 9.97 -4.37 -6.59
CA THR A 37 9.83 -3.70 -7.89
C THR A 37 9.89 -2.18 -7.78
N ILE A 38 9.28 -1.59 -6.74
CA ILE A 38 9.29 -0.13 -6.50
C ILE A 38 10.69 0.34 -6.10
N LEU A 39 11.39 -0.41 -5.25
CA LEU A 39 12.74 -0.03 -4.83
C LEU A 39 13.78 -0.34 -5.90
N ASP A 40 13.53 -1.29 -6.80
CA ASP A 40 14.41 -1.70 -7.90
C ASP A 40 15.86 -1.99 -7.45
N GLY A 41 16.00 -2.64 -6.28
CA GLY A 41 17.30 -2.94 -5.68
C GLY A 41 17.94 -1.78 -4.89
N ALA A 42 17.22 -0.68 -4.68
CA ALA A 42 17.66 0.43 -3.84
C ALA A 42 17.76 0.09 -2.35
N ASP A 43 18.60 0.87 -1.68
CA ASP A 43 18.83 0.80 -0.25
C ASP A 43 17.56 1.09 0.57
N GLU A 44 17.55 0.54 1.79
CA GLU A 44 16.49 0.67 2.79
C GLU A 44 16.13 2.12 3.15
N MET A 45 16.92 3.12 2.73
CA MET A 45 16.71 4.53 3.07
C MET A 45 15.44 5.14 2.47
N ASN A 46 14.97 4.62 1.33
CA ASN A 46 13.69 5.03 0.72
C ASN A 46 12.51 4.14 1.17
N TYR A 47 12.74 3.24 2.12
CA TYR A 47 11.76 2.30 2.64
C TYR A 47 11.44 2.60 4.10
N SER A 48 10.16 2.54 4.47
CA SER A 48 9.75 2.61 5.87
C SER A 48 8.63 1.60 6.12
N TYR A 49 8.71 0.89 7.23
CA TYR A 49 7.76 -0.16 7.61
C TYR A 49 7.19 0.13 8.99
N PHE A 50 5.87 0.19 9.06
CA PHE A 50 5.11 0.40 10.29
C PHE A 50 4.15 -0.75 10.49
N GLN A 51 4.07 -1.27 11.70
CA GLN A 51 3.22 -2.41 12.02
C GLN A 51 2.38 -2.20 13.27
N GLY A 52 1.12 -2.65 13.21
CA GLY A 52 0.19 -2.71 14.32
C GLY A 52 -0.69 -1.47 14.47
N GLY A 53 -1.65 -1.51 15.41
CA GLY A 53 -2.67 -0.47 15.57
C GLY A 53 -2.23 0.81 16.28
N SER A 54 -0.97 0.90 16.74
CA SER A 54 -0.44 2.02 17.54
C SER A 54 0.65 2.80 16.81
N ILE A 55 0.54 2.91 15.48
CA ILE A 55 1.50 3.64 14.65
C ILE A 55 1.35 5.15 14.88
N ASP A 56 2.48 5.85 15.02
CA ASP A 56 2.50 7.30 15.08
C ASP A 56 2.29 7.88 13.67
N LEU A 57 1.05 8.31 13.40
CA LEU A 57 0.69 8.86 12.08
C LEU A 57 1.34 10.22 11.80
N LEU A 58 1.81 10.93 12.83
CA LEU A 58 2.56 12.17 12.64
C LEU A 58 3.96 11.85 12.10
N GLU A 59 4.63 10.87 12.70
CA GLU A 59 5.93 10.38 12.20
C GLU A 59 5.82 9.88 10.75
N VAL A 60 4.79 9.07 10.46
CA VAL A 60 4.55 8.59 9.09
C VAL A 60 4.38 9.75 8.12
N LYS A 61 3.63 10.79 8.49
CA LYS A 61 3.43 11.97 7.67
C LYS A 61 4.74 12.72 7.41
N GLU A 62 5.56 12.93 8.44
CA GLU A 62 6.84 13.62 8.31
C GLU A 62 7.77 12.87 7.35
N ILE A 63 7.86 11.55 7.49
CA ILE A 63 8.64 10.69 6.57
C ILE A 63 8.08 10.76 5.15
N ALA A 64 6.76 10.64 5.00
CA ALA A 64 6.09 10.66 3.70
C ALA A 64 6.26 11.98 2.94
N GLN A 65 6.47 13.10 3.64
CA GLN A 65 6.75 14.41 3.04
C GLN A 65 8.19 14.56 2.51
N THR A 66 9.10 13.68 2.91
CA THR A 66 10.49 13.73 2.42
C THR A 66 10.61 13.09 1.04
N LEU A 67 11.23 13.81 0.11
CA LEU A 67 11.52 13.28 -1.23
C LEU A 67 12.43 12.05 -1.15
N PRO A 68 12.30 11.10 -2.10
CA PRO A 68 13.21 9.97 -2.19
C PRO A 68 14.64 10.43 -2.49
N PHE A 69 15.60 9.72 -1.94
CA PHE A 69 17.02 9.98 -2.13
C PHE A 69 17.57 9.16 -3.30
N PHE A 70 17.97 9.83 -4.37
CA PHE A 70 18.50 9.26 -5.61
C PHE A 70 17.66 8.13 -6.23
N GLN A 71 16.36 8.04 -5.89
CA GLN A 71 15.40 7.08 -6.46
C GLN A 71 14.13 7.82 -6.89
N GLU A 72 13.31 7.15 -7.70
CA GLU A 72 12.03 7.71 -8.17
C GLU A 72 10.96 7.75 -7.06
N HIS A 73 10.99 6.78 -6.15
CA HIS A 73 9.93 6.58 -5.16
C HIS A 73 10.44 6.40 -3.74
N ARG A 74 9.64 6.92 -2.79
CA ARG A 74 9.68 6.55 -1.38
C ARG A 74 8.55 5.57 -1.10
N LEU A 75 8.86 4.42 -0.52
CA LEU A 75 7.90 3.38 -0.18
C LEU A 75 7.63 3.35 1.32
N ILE A 76 6.36 3.44 1.69
CA ILE A 76 5.89 3.27 3.07
C ILE A 76 4.91 2.12 3.14
N VAL A 77 5.26 1.09 3.92
CA VAL A 77 4.38 -0.05 4.18
C VAL A 77 3.75 0.10 5.56
N MET A 78 2.43 -0.04 5.61
CA MET A 78 1.59 0.06 6.81
C MET A 78 0.88 -1.28 7.01
N GLU A 79 1.38 -2.12 7.90
CA GLU A 79 0.88 -3.47 8.12
C GLU A 79 0.09 -3.59 9.42
N ASP A 80 -1.08 -4.21 9.38
CA ASP A 80 -2.00 -4.36 10.51
C ASP A 80 -2.34 -3.02 11.22
N SER A 81 -2.34 -1.92 10.46
CA SER A 81 -2.53 -0.56 10.98
C SER A 81 -3.96 -0.30 11.47
N LYS A 82 -4.92 -1.09 11.00
CA LYS A 82 -6.37 -0.92 11.19
C LYS A 82 -6.92 0.38 10.58
N LEU A 83 -6.13 1.15 9.83
CA LEU A 83 -6.57 2.40 9.21
C LEU A 83 -7.63 2.18 8.13
N CYS A 84 -7.62 1.03 7.44
CA CYS A 84 -8.70 0.72 6.49
C CYS A 84 -9.96 0.15 7.17
N LYS A 85 -9.89 -0.19 8.47
CA LYS A 85 -11.00 -0.74 9.26
C LYS A 85 -11.71 0.34 10.11
N ASN A 86 -10.93 1.24 10.72
CA ASN A 86 -11.41 2.29 11.61
C ASN A 86 -11.57 3.62 10.87
N ALA A 87 -12.51 4.48 11.31
CA ALA A 87 -12.64 5.82 10.76
C ALA A 87 -11.42 6.67 11.14
N ASN A 88 -10.86 7.38 10.15
CA ASN A 88 -9.71 8.27 10.30
C ASN A 88 -9.63 9.21 9.08
N ASP A 89 -8.71 10.18 9.16
CA ASP A 89 -8.43 11.17 8.12
C ASP A 89 -7.09 10.94 7.41
N PHE A 90 -6.55 9.72 7.43
CA PHE A 90 -5.25 9.42 6.83
C PHE A 90 -5.24 9.59 5.30
N ALA A 91 -6.41 9.54 4.65
CA ALA A 91 -6.54 9.92 3.24
C ALA A 91 -6.05 11.36 2.99
N ASP A 92 -6.28 12.29 3.93
CA ASP A 92 -5.84 13.67 3.80
C ASP A 92 -4.31 13.80 3.93
N VAL A 93 -3.68 12.87 4.66
CA VAL A 93 -2.22 12.78 4.71
C VAL A 93 -1.69 12.38 3.34
N ILE A 94 -2.25 11.33 2.73
CA ILE A 94 -1.83 10.85 1.41
C ILE A 94 -1.98 11.95 0.35
N GLU A 95 -3.08 12.72 0.37
CA GLU A 95 -3.29 13.86 -0.54
C GLU A 95 -2.29 15.01 -0.34
N SER A 96 -1.64 15.09 0.81
CA SER A 96 -0.74 16.18 1.19
C SER A 96 0.75 15.90 0.96
N VAL A 97 1.11 14.68 0.58
CA VAL A 97 2.50 14.27 0.37
C VAL A 97 2.87 14.24 -1.12
N PRO A 98 4.17 14.26 -1.47
CA PRO A 98 4.60 14.23 -2.86
C PRO A 98 4.10 12.99 -3.63
N ASP A 99 3.85 13.15 -4.94
CA ASP A 99 3.47 12.06 -5.84
C ASP A 99 4.56 10.96 -5.98
N SER A 100 5.78 11.23 -5.50
CA SER A 100 6.84 10.22 -5.40
C SER A 100 6.66 9.27 -4.22
N THR A 101 5.73 9.53 -3.31
CA THR A 101 5.48 8.68 -2.13
C THR A 101 4.40 7.64 -2.44
N ILE A 102 4.74 6.38 -2.22
CA ILE A 102 3.85 5.24 -2.40
C ILE A 102 3.55 4.62 -1.04
N PHE A 103 2.26 4.49 -0.73
CA PHE A 103 1.78 3.75 0.44
C PHE A 103 1.31 2.35 0.05
N VAL A 104 1.69 1.34 0.84
CA VAL A 104 1.15 -0.02 0.73
C VAL A 104 0.56 -0.42 2.08
N PHE A 105 -0.77 -0.49 2.13
CA PHE A 105 -1.49 -1.01 3.29
C PHE A 105 -1.63 -2.52 3.20
N VAL A 106 -1.30 -3.20 4.28
CA VAL A 106 -1.43 -4.65 4.43
C VAL A 106 -2.37 -4.92 5.59
N GLU A 107 -3.57 -5.39 5.32
CA GLU A 107 -4.64 -5.52 6.32
C GLU A 107 -5.34 -6.86 6.21
N LYS A 108 -5.73 -7.47 7.33
CA LYS A 108 -6.54 -8.70 7.26
C LYS A 108 -8.00 -8.40 6.88
N GLU A 109 -8.57 -7.36 7.49
CA GLU A 109 -9.96 -6.98 7.35
C GLU A 109 -10.11 -5.49 7.12
N VAL A 110 -11.08 -5.10 6.32
CA VAL A 110 -11.33 -3.70 5.95
C VAL A 110 -12.80 -3.34 6.12
N ASN A 111 -13.08 -2.07 6.36
CA ASN A 111 -14.43 -1.53 6.36
C ASN A 111 -14.62 -0.64 5.13
N LYS A 112 -15.34 -1.16 4.12
CA LYS A 112 -15.51 -0.50 2.81
C LYS A 112 -16.20 0.88 2.87
N ARG A 113 -16.73 1.27 4.05
CA ARG A 113 -17.38 2.57 4.28
C ARG A 113 -16.40 3.67 4.69
N THR A 114 -15.19 3.32 5.15
CA THR A 114 -14.20 4.29 5.65
C THR A 114 -13.72 5.21 4.53
N LYS A 115 -13.30 6.42 4.93
CA LYS A 115 -12.78 7.44 4.02
C LYS A 115 -11.54 6.93 3.28
N LEU A 116 -10.60 6.33 4.02
CA LEU A 116 -9.37 5.77 3.46
C LEU A 116 -9.66 4.67 2.43
N TYR A 117 -10.53 3.70 2.73
CA TYR A 117 -10.87 2.65 1.75
C TYR A 117 -11.43 3.23 0.45
N LYS A 118 -12.38 4.18 0.56
CA LYS A 118 -12.98 4.83 -0.62
C LYS A 118 -11.97 5.66 -1.42
N TYR A 119 -11.04 6.32 -0.73
CA TYR A 119 -9.95 7.03 -1.37
C TYR A 119 -9.08 6.07 -2.18
N ILE A 120 -8.64 4.95 -1.58
CA ILE A 120 -7.80 3.96 -2.26
C ILE A 120 -8.52 3.35 -3.46
N GLN A 121 -9.81 3.03 -3.33
CA GLN A 121 -10.60 2.50 -4.45
C GLN A 121 -10.68 3.47 -5.64
N LYS A 122 -10.64 4.79 -5.37
CA LYS A 122 -10.77 5.83 -6.40
C LYS A 122 -9.42 6.20 -7.02
N ASN A 123 -8.37 6.31 -6.21
CA ASN A 123 -7.09 6.92 -6.60
C ASN A 123 -5.91 5.95 -6.60
N GLY A 124 -6.14 4.69 -6.26
CA GLY A 124 -5.11 3.66 -6.17
C GLY A 124 -5.70 2.28 -6.43
N ILE A 125 -5.10 1.26 -5.82
CA ILE A 125 -5.45 -0.13 -6.08
C ILE A 125 -5.78 -0.85 -4.76
N ALA A 126 -7.02 -1.34 -4.63
CA ALA A 126 -7.43 -2.24 -3.56
C ALA A 126 -7.60 -3.66 -4.10
N VAL A 127 -6.89 -4.63 -3.52
CA VAL A 127 -6.93 -6.04 -3.93
C VAL A 127 -7.24 -6.91 -2.72
N GLU A 128 -8.32 -7.67 -2.86
CA GLU A 128 -8.69 -8.74 -1.93
C GLU A 128 -7.99 -10.03 -2.36
N LEU A 129 -7.26 -10.66 -1.44
CA LEU A 129 -6.42 -11.84 -1.64
C LEU A 129 -6.91 -12.96 -0.71
N ASN A 130 -7.76 -13.81 -1.26
CA ASN A 130 -8.41 -14.94 -0.59
C ASN A 130 -8.20 -16.22 -1.43
N ALA A 131 -8.48 -17.43 -0.92
CA ALA A 131 -8.27 -18.67 -1.66
C ALA A 131 -8.93 -18.72 -3.06
N MET A 132 -10.02 -17.97 -3.27
CA MET A 132 -10.73 -17.88 -4.55
C MET A 132 -10.18 -16.82 -5.52
N SER A 133 -9.38 -15.85 -5.07
CA SER A 133 -8.93 -14.74 -5.92
C SER A 133 -8.00 -15.20 -7.07
N ASP A 134 -7.36 -16.36 -6.95
CA ASP A 134 -6.58 -16.97 -8.04
C ASP A 134 -7.46 -17.59 -9.13
N GLN A 135 -8.70 -17.99 -8.83
CA GLN A 135 -9.60 -18.63 -9.81
C GLN A 135 -10.25 -17.63 -10.76
N GLU A 136 -10.39 -16.35 -10.39
CA GLU A 136 -11.00 -15.32 -11.23
C GLU A 136 -10.10 -14.85 -12.40
N THR A 137 -8.85 -15.33 -12.51
CA THR A 137 -7.92 -14.95 -13.59
C THR A 137 -7.92 -15.95 -14.78
N LEU A 138 -8.81 -16.95 -14.78
CA LEU A 138 -8.87 -18.03 -15.78
C LEU A 138 -9.99 -17.89 -16.83
N HIS A 139 -10.64 -16.72 -16.94
CA HIS A 139 -11.67 -16.45 -17.94
C HIS A 139 -11.37 -15.23 -18.80
#